data_AF-A0A2R7Y471-F1
#
_entry.id   AF-A0A2R7Y471-F1
#
_cell.length_a   1.000
_cell.length_b   1.000
_cell.length_c   1.000
_cell.angle_alpha   90.00
_cell.angle_beta   90.00
_cell.angle_gamma   90.00
#
_symmetry.space_group_name_H-M   'P 1'
#
loop_
_entity.id
_entity.type
_entity.pdbx_description
1 polymer ?
#
loop_
_entity_poly.entity_id
_entity_poly.type
_entity_poly.pdbx_seq_one_letter_code
_entity_poly.pdbx_strand_id
1 'polypeptide(L)'
;MEIVKMFKKPTSKLIIFKLTLSDDCSIVKASLEGDFFAYRPELVDESIDSLKGLKPDALLAEELHKKLMRSFIIGVEELDLLAFLKEVFEESREKCAKSLK
;
A
#
# COMPACT_ATOMS: atom_id res chain seq x y z
N MET A 1 13.33 8.15 1.32
CA MET A 1 12.55 8.40 0.08
C MET A 1 11.06 8.30 0.36
N GLU A 2 10.22 9.18 -0.19
CA GLU A 2 8.76 9.12 -0.04
C GLU A 2 8.07 8.83 -1.39
N ILE A 3 7.06 7.98 -1.37
CA ILE A 3 6.23 7.59 -2.51
C ILE A 3 4.79 7.79 -2.11
N VAL A 4 4.06 8.59 -2.89
CA VAL A 4 2.64 8.87 -2.69
C VAL A 4 1.92 8.52 -3.98
N LYS A 5 0.94 7.64 -3.87
CA LYS A 5 0.11 7.21 -5.00
C LYS A 5 -1.36 7.33 -4.63
N MET A 6 -2.16 7.68 -5.62
CA MET A 6 -3.60 7.79 -5.46
C MET A 6 -4.32 6.96 -6.51
N PHE A 7 -5.43 6.37 -6.10
CA PHE A 7 -6.32 5.60 -6.93
C PHE A 7 -7.75 6.14 -6.77
N LYS A 8 -8.40 6.46 -7.89
CA LYS A 8 -9.80 6.86 -7.95
C LYS A 8 -10.40 6.53 -9.31
N LYS A 9 -11.17 5.45 -9.39
CA LYS A 9 -11.97 5.13 -10.58
C LYS A 9 -13.35 5.83 -10.53
N PRO A 10 -14.01 6.02 -11.69
CA PRO A 10 -15.42 6.37 -11.72
C PRO A 10 -16.22 5.41 -10.84
N THR A 11 -17.06 5.92 -9.94
CA THR A 11 -17.85 5.16 -8.94
C THR A 11 -17.09 4.51 -7.79
N SER A 12 -15.75 4.49 -7.81
CA SER A 12 -14.93 3.98 -6.72
C SER A 12 -14.53 5.09 -5.75
N LYS A 13 -14.31 4.70 -4.50
CA LYS A 13 -13.74 5.54 -3.45
C LYS A 13 -12.27 5.82 -3.72
N LEU A 14 -11.83 6.98 -3.27
CA LEU A 14 -10.44 7.41 -3.29
C LEU A 14 -9.65 6.58 -2.28
N ILE A 15 -8.52 6.05 -2.75
CA ILE A 15 -7.44 5.54 -1.92
C ILE A 15 -6.18 6.35 -2.20
N ILE A 16 -5.45 6.68 -1.13
CA ILE A 16 -4.13 7.26 -1.17
C ILE A 16 -3.23 6.34 -0.35
N PHE A 17 -2.15 5.87 -0.94
CA PHE A 17 -1.14 5.10 -0.23
C PHE A 17 0.16 5.89 -0.20
N LYS A 18 0.70 6.06 1.01
CA LYS A 18 1.98 6.72 1.25
C LYS A 18 2.95 5.71 1.80
N LEU A 19 4.14 5.69 1.24
CA LEU A 19 5.23 4.81 1.65
C LEU A 19 6.50 5.63 1.82
N THR A 20 7.12 5.56 2.99
CA THR A 20 8.42 6.16 3.28
C THR A 20 9.45 5.04 3.44
N LEU A 21 10.49 5.08 2.61
CA LEU A 21 11.63 4.16 2.68
C LEU A 21 12.85 4.85 3.30
N SER A 22 13.65 4.08 4.04
CA SER A 22 15.00 4.44 4.45
C SER A 22 16.01 4.23 3.31
N ASP A 23 17.26 4.62 3.55
CA ASP A 23 18.35 4.56 2.57
C ASP A 23 18.74 3.12 2.18
N ASP A 24 18.43 2.13 3.03
CA ASP A 24 18.62 0.70 2.78
C ASP A 24 17.41 0.02 2.09
N CYS A 25 16.47 0.83 1.58
CA CYS A 25 15.21 0.40 0.98
C CYS A 25 14.21 -0.26 1.93
N SER A 26 14.37 -0.12 3.25
CA SER A 26 13.41 -0.65 4.21
C SER A 26 12.25 0.33 4.43
N ILE A 27 11.04 -0.18 4.64
CA ILE A 27 9.85 0.64 4.89
C ILE A 27 9.92 1.20 6.31
N VAL A 28 9.98 2.52 6.45
CA VAL A 28 10.01 3.22 7.74
C VAL A 28 8.60 3.58 8.19
N LYS A 29 7.75 3.97 7.23
CA LYS A 29 6.37 4.40 7.46
C LYS A 29 5.51 4.03 6.26
N ALA A 30 4.28 3.63 6.52
CA ALA A 30 3.24 3.45 5.51
C ALA A 30 1.93 4.06 6.01
N SER A 31 1.08 4.52 5.10
CA SER A 31 -0.30 4.89 5.42
C SER A 31 -1.24 4.60 4.26
N LEU A 32 -2.46 4.18 4.60
CA LEU A 32 -3.58 4.02 3.67
C LEU A 32 -4.67 5.01 4.07
N GLU A 33 -4.88 6.03 3.26
CA GLU A 33 -5.84 7.12 3.49
C GLU A 33 -6.88 7.12 2.37
N GLY A 34 -8.03 7.76 2.58
CA GLY A 34 -9.06 7.83 1.56
C GLY A 34 -10.45 8.14 2.11
N ASP A 35 -11.45 8.04 1.23
CA ASP A 35 -12.88 8.15 1.58
C ASP A 35 -13.61 6.81 1.47
N PHE A 36 -12.85 5.71 1.55
CA PHE A 36 -13.35 4.34 1.64
C PHE A 36 -13.90 4.06 3.04
N PHE A 37 -14.75 3.02 3.15
CA PHE A 37 -15.18 2.50 4.44
C PHE A 37 -14.47 1.18 4.70
N ALA A 38 -14.12 0.92 5.96
CA ALA A 38 -13.56 -0.36 6.38
C ALA A 38 -14.39 -0.90 7.55
N TYR A 39 -14.76 -2.16 7.48
CA TYR A 39 -15.32 -2.87 8.63
C TYR A 39 -14.17 -3.53 9.39
N ARG A 40 -13.97 -3.13 10.64
CA ARG A 40 -12.74 -3.41 11.41
C ARG A 40 -11.55 -2.55 10.96
N PRO A 41 -11.65 -1.21 11.07
CA PRO A 41 -10.57 -0.30 10.66
C PRO A 41 -9.25 -0.58 11.41
N GLU A 42 -9.30 -1.14 12.62
CA GLU A 42 -8.11 -1.56 13.36
C GLU A 42 -7.25 -2.56 12.59
N LEU A 43 -7.87 -3.41 11.77
CA LEU A 43 -7.14 -4.36 10.92
C LEU A 43 -6.47 -3.69 9.72
N VAL A 44 -6.97 -2.54 9.26
CA VAL A 44 -6.26 -1.74 8.25
C VAL A 44 -4.96 -1.24 8.85
N ASP A 45 -5.03 -0.61 10.02
CA ASP A 45 -3.86 -0.07 10.70
C ASP A 45 -2.83 -1.17 11.00
N GLU A 46 -3.27 -2.32 11.56
CA GLU A 46 -2.39 -3.48 11.78
C GLU A 46 -1.74 -3.99 10.48
N SER A 47 -2.50 -4.03 9.39
CA SER A 47 -1.99 -4.47 8.08
C SER A 47 -0.90 -3.54 7.58
N ILE A 48 -1.09 -2.24 7.73
CA ILE A 48 -0.15 -1.20 7.31
C ILE A 48 1.09 -1.17 8.21
N ASP A 49 0.92 -1.26 9.53
CA ASP A 49 2.02 -1.29 10.48
C ASP A 49 2.92 -2.52 10.28
N SER A 50 2.34 -3.64 9.84
CA SER A 50 3.10 -4.86 9.55
C SER A 50 4.10 -4.72 8.38
N LEU A 51 4.04 -3.63 7.61
CA LEU A 51 5.00 -3.33 6.55
C LEU A 51 6.33 -2.79 7.07
N LYS A 52 6.36 -2.24 8.28
CA LYS A 52 7.53 -1.56 8.82
C LYS A 52 8.72 -2.52 8.94
N GLY A 53 9.87 -2.08 8.43
CA GLY A 53 11.11 -2.85 8.39
C GLY A 53 11.22 -3.84 7.21
N LEU A 54 10.17 -4.01 6.42
CA LEU A 54 10.20 -4.87 5.23
C LEU A 54 10.72 -4.12 4.02
N LYS A 55 11.24 -4.85 3.03
CA LYS A 55 11.62 -4.28 1.73
C LYS A 55 10.43 -4.34 0.78
N PRO A 56 10.22 -3.32 -0.06
CA PRO A 56 9.14 -3.34 -1.02
C PRO A 56 9.43 -4.36 -2.13
N ASP A 57 8.61 -5.40 -2.21
CA ASP A 57 8.63 -6.39 -3.29
C ASP A 57 7.22 -6.76 -3.75
N ALA A 58 7.14 -7.56 -4.82
CA ALA A 58 5.87 -7.95 -5.43
C ALA A 58 5.03 -8.90 -4.55
N LEU A 59 5.66 -9.72 -3.70
CA LEU A 59 4.96 -10.63 -2.78
C LEU A 59 4.32 -9.84 -1.64
N LEU A 60 4.97 -8.78 -1.17
CA LEU A 60 4.47 -7.93 -0.10
C LEU A 60 3.15 -7.24 -0.47
N ALA A 61 2.97 -6.88 -1.75
CA ALA A 61 1.69 -6.35 -2.24
C ALA A 61 0.55 -7.37 -2.08
N GLU A 62 0.81 -8.65 -2.38
CA GLU A 62 -0.19 -9.73 -2.25
C GLU A 62 -0.49 -10.07 -0.80
N GLU A 63 0.52 -10.05 0.07
CA GLU A 63 0.36 -10.26 1.50
C GLU A 63 -0.44 -9.13 2.15
N LEU A 64 -0.11 -7.87 1.84
CA LEU A 64 -0.85 -6.72 2.32
C LEU A 64 -2.30 -6.78 1.87
N HIS A 65 -2.55 -7.07 0.59
CA HIS A 65 -3.89 -7.24 0.06
C HIS A 65 -4.68 -8.29 0.83
N LYS A 66 -4.12 -9.48 1.06
CA LYS A 66 -4.78 -10.55 1.85
C LYS A 66 -5.12 -10.10 3.27
N LYS A 67 -4.29 -9.26 3.89
CA LYS A 67 -4.57 -8.72 5.23
C LYS A 67 -5.68 -7.67 5.18
N LEU A 68 -5.63 -6.74 4.23
CA LEU A 68 -6.67 -5.71 4.03
C LEU A 68 -8.04 -6.30 3.68
N MET A 69 -8.10 -7.45 2.99
CA MET A 69 -9.39 -8.11 2.72
C MET A 69 -10.08 -8.63 3.99
N ARG A 70 -9.35 -8.76 5.12
CA ARG A 70 -9.95 -9.09 6.42
C ARG A 70 -10.66 -7.91 7.07
N SER A 71 -10.35 -6.69 6.66
CA SER A 71 -10.99 -5.45 7.13
C SER A 71 -12.14 -4.97 6.23
N PHE A 72 -12.61 -5.83 5.30
CA PHE A 72 -13.71 -5.59 4.36
C PHE A 72 -13.79 -4.13 3.87
N ILE A 73 -12.90 -3.77 2.95
CA ILE A 73 -12.88 -2.43 2.36
C ILE A 73 -14.06 -2.28 1.40
N ILE A 74 -14.90 -1.26 1.62
CA ILE A 74 -16.11 -0.99 0.84
C ILE A 74 -15.89 0.23 -0.06
N GLY A 75 -16.34 0.11 -1.31
CA GLY A 75 -16.26 1.16 -2.32
C GLY A 75 -15.00 1.09 -3.19
N VAL A 76 -14.19 0.06 -3.01
CA VAL A 76 -13.03 -0.25 -3.85
C VAL A 76 -13.09 -1.73 -4.22
N GLU A 77 -12.95 -2.03 -5.51
CA GLU A 77 -12.93 -3.41 -5.98
C GLU A 77 -11.62 -4.10 -5.56
N GLU A 78 -11.73 -5.36 -5.15
CA GLU A 78 -10.59 -6.15 -4.66
C GLU A 78 -9.44 -6.20 -5.68
N LEU A 79 -9.76 -6.51 -6.94
CA LEU A 79 -8.78 -6.59 -8.02
C LEU A 79 -8.07 -5.25 -8.27
N ASP A 80 -8.80 -4.15 -8.12
CA ASP A 80 -8.25 -2.81 -8.29
C ASP A 80 -7.31 -2.42 -7.16
N LEU A 81 -7.69 -2.75 -5.93
CA LEU A 81 -6.83 -2.57 -4.76
C LEU A 81 -5.52 -3.35 -4.93
N LEU A 82 -5.60 -4.62 -5.34
CA LEU A 82 -4.41 -5.44 -5.58
C LEU A 82 -3.51 -4.86 -6.68
N ALA A 83 -4.10 -4.47 -7.81
CA ALA A 83 -3.36 -3.87 -8.91
C ALA A 83 -2.66 -2.57 -8.49
N PHE A 84 -3.37 -1.72 -7.76
CA PHE A 84 -2.83 -0.48 -7.20
C PHE A 84 -1.66 -0.73 -6.24
N LEU A 85 -1.80 -1.67 -5.30
CA LEU A 85 -0.71 -2.03 -4.39
C LEU A 85 0.51 -2.55 -5.16
N LYS A 86 0.31 -3.44 -6.14
CA LYS A 86 1.40 -3.94 -6.99
C LYS A 86 2.16 -2.80 -7.68
N GLU A 87 1.45 -1.82 -8.23
CA GLU A 87 2.06 -0.64 -8.85
C GLU A 87 2.92 0.14 -7.84
N VAL A 88 2.40 0.40 -6.64
CA VAL A 88 3.13 1.12 -5.59
C VAL A 88 4.42 0.41 -5.22
N PHE A 89 4.35 -0.89 -4.92
CA PHE A 89 5.50 -1.66 -4.47
C PHE A 89 6.54 -1.83 -5.59
N GLU A 90 6.10 -2.00 -6.83
CA GLU A 90 6.99 -2.06 -8.00
C GLU A 90 7.73 -0.75 -8.20
N GLU A 91 7.03 0.39 -8.20
CA GLU A 91 7.66 1.71 -8.32
C GLU A 91 8.63 1.98 -7.17
N SER A 92 8.28 1.53 -5.96
CA SER A 92 9.12 1.64 -4.77
C SER A 92 10.44 0.89 -4.93
N ARG A 93 10.36 -0.33 -5.45
CA ARG A 93 11.52 -1.15 -5.77
C ARG A 93 12.39 -0.50 -6.84
N GLU A 94 11.80 -0.06 -7.95
CA GLU A 94 12.53 0.58 -9.06
C GLU A 94 13.25 1.85 -8.63
N LYS A 95 12.56 2.72 -7.88
CA LYS A 95 13.15 3.95 -7.37
C LYS A 95 14.31 3.65 -6.42
N CYS A 96 14.15 2.67 -5.55
CA CYS A 96 15.23 2.33 -4.63
C CYS A 96 16.45 1.72 -5.33
N ALA A 97 16.23 0.87 -6.35
CA ALA A 97 17.30 0.35 -7.19
C ALA A 97 18.07 1.44 -7.96
N LYS A 98 17.39 2.54 -8.33
CA LYS A 98 18.03 3.71 -8.96
C LYS A 98 18.79 4.57 -7.95
N SER A 99 18.31 4.69 -6.72
CA SER A 99 18.98 5.48 -5.66
C SER A 99 20.24 4.83 -5.09
N LEU A 100 20.42 3.51 -5.26
CA LEU A 100 21.62 2.77 -4.87
C LEU A 100 22.72 2.73 -5.95
N LYS A 101 22.48 3.33 -7.12
CA LYS A 101 23.47 3.47 -8.21
C LYS A 101 24.05 4.88 -8.24
#